data_AF-A0A8H7G471-F1
#
_entry.id   AF-A0A8H7G471-F1
#
_cell.length_a   1.000
_cell.length_b   1.000
_cell.length_c   1.000
_cell.angle_alpha   90.00
_cell.angle_beta   90.00
_cell.angle_gamma   90.00
#
_symmetry.space_group_name_H-M   'P 1'
#
loop_
_entity.id
_entity.type
_entity.pdbx_description
1 polymer ?
#
loop_
_entity_poly.entity_id
_entity_poly.type
_entity_poly.pdbx_seq_one_letter_code
_entity_poly.pdbx_strand_id
1 'polypeptide(L)'
;MATKTAAAVVDFTRIYSTLGLGKETISSLQAFRKRHGEAQRIHAQYASQPTTVDLAHYRSILKNQAVVDDVAKLLADFKPVTYDVSAHVKAIETFEATAVAKAKETVEKVDVELKDLQATLANIEDARPFEDLTVEEVGNAHPRIVEAVETMMKKGKWTVPGYKEKFGDMTLV
;
A
#
# COMPACT_ATOMS: atom_id res chain seq x y z
N MET A 1 3.88 5.47 -27.14
CA MET A 1 2.46 5.08 -27.21
C MET A 1 2.26 3.87 -26.32
N ALA A 2 2.13 4.08 -25.01
CA ALA A 2 1.70 3.03 -24.10
C ALA A 2 0.20 2.84 -24.34
N THR A 3 -0.14 1.79 -25.09
CA THR A 3 -1.50 1.27 -25.17
C THR A 3 -2.00 1.06 -23.74
N LYS A 4 -2.98 1.89 -23.36
CA LYS A 4 -3.74 1.85 -22.11
C LYS A 4 -3.82 0.41 -21.61
N THR A 5 -3.15 0.14 -20.50
CA THR A 5 -3.49 -0.96 -19.61
C THR A 5 -5.01 -0.95 -19.49
N ALA A 6 -5.67 -2.00 -19.99
CA ALA A 6 -7.07 -2.25 -19.72
C ALA A 6 -7.25 -2.00 -18.23
N ALA A 7 -8.16 -1.07 -17.87
CA ALA A 7 -8.37 -0.67 -16.49
C ALA A 7 -8.59 -1.94 -15.68
N ALA A 8 -7.54 -2.41 -14.99
CA ALA A 8 -7.59 -3.62 -14.22
C ALA A 8 -8.75 -3.40 -13.26
N VAL A 9 -9.75 -4.28 -13.28
CA VAL A 9 -10.93 -4.15 -12.45
C VAL A 9 -10.42 -4.11 -11.01
N VAL A 10 -10.36 -2.90 -10.45
CA VAL A 10 -9.79 -2.69 -9.13
C VAL A 10 -10.72 -3.37 -8.14
N ASP A 11 -10.27 -4.46 -7.53
CA ASP A 11 -11.02 -5.16 -6.51
C ASP A 11 -10.96 -4.38 -5.19
N PHE A 12 -11.88 -3.43 -5.05
CA PHE A 12 -12.04 -2.63 -3.84
C PHE A 12 -12.33 -3.49 -2.60
N THR A 13 -12.98 -4.65 -2.76
CA THR A 13 -13.29 -5.55 -1.64
C THR A 13 -12.00 -6.09 -1.04
N ARG A 14 -11.06 -6.50 -1.90
CA ARG A 14 -9.72 -6.92 -1.49
C ARG A 14 -8.95 -5.77 -0.84
N ILE A 15 -9.01 -4.56 -1.38
CA ILE A 15 -8.31 -3.39 -0.82
C ILE A 15 -8.80 -3.08 0.60
N TYR A 16 -10.11 -3.13 0.85
CA TYR A 16 -10.67 -2.82 2.16
C TYR A 16 -10.41 -3.89 3.22
N SER A 17 -10.31 -5.15 2.82
CA SER A 17 -10.21 -6.29 3.74
C SER A 17 -8.77 -6.77 3.97
N THR A 18 -7.91 -6.76 2.95
CA THR A 18 -6.59 -7.44 3.01
C THR A 18 -5.43 -6.54 3.41
N LEU A 19 -5.54 -5.22 3.23
CA LEU A 19 -4.44 -4.30 3.51
C LEU A 19 -4.44 -3.76 4.96
N GLY A 20 -5.43 -4.11 5.78
CA GLY A 20 -5.50 -3.65 7.18
C GLY A 20 -5.53 -2.13 7.32
N LEU A 21 -6.12 -1.42 6.34
CA LEU A 21 -6.12 0.04 6.28
C LEU A 21 -6.89 0.63 7.47
N GLY A 22 -6.42 1.79 7.95
CA GLY A 22 -7.13 2.54 8.99
C GLY A 22 -8.54 2.96 8.55
N LYS A 23 -9.47 3.10 9.50
CA LYS A 23 -10.88 3.47 9.23
C LYS A 23 -11.00 4.76 8.42
N GLU A 24 -10.16 5.75 8.70
CA GLU A 24 -10.12 7.03 7.98
C GLU A 24 -9.71 6.86 6.52
N THR A 25 -8.68 6.05 6.25
CA THR A 25 -8.21 5.75 4.90
C THR A 25 -9.24 4.97 4.08
N ILE A 26 -9.98 4.05 4.72
CA ILE A 26 -11.09 3.34 4.06
C ILE A 26 -12.19 4.32 3.67
N SER A 27 -12.56 5.25 4.57
CA SER A 27 -13.56 6.28 4.30
C SER A 27 -13.16 7.19 3.13
N SER A 28 -11.90 7.64 3.09
CA SER A 28 -11.41 8.49 1.99
C SER A 28 -11.38 7.75 0.64
N LEU A 29 -11.01 6.46 0.63
CA LEU A 29 -11.09 5.61 -0.56
C LEU A 29 -12.53 5.40 -1.05
N GLN A 30 -13.48 5.19 -0.14
CA GLN A 30 -14.90 5.08 -0.49
C GLN A 30 -15.44 6.38 -1.09
N ALA A 31 -15.07 7.52 -0.50
CA ALA A 31 -15.43 8.84 -1.04
C ALA A 31 -14.82 9.07 -2.44
N PHE A 32 -13.56 8.67 -2.65
CA PHE A 32 -12.92 8.71 -3.96
C PHE A 32 -13.66 7.87 -5.00
N ARG A 33 -14.00 6.62 -4.66
CA ARG A 33 -14.78 5.73 -5.54
C ARG A 33 -16.14 6.32 -5.91
N LYS A 34 -16.84 6.92 -4.94
CA LYS A 34 -18.12 7.60 -5.18
C LYS A 34 -17.96 8.76 -6.16
N ARG A 35 -16.97 9.64 -5.94
CA ARG A 35 -16.68 10.78 -6.82
C ARG A 35 -16.36 10.33 -8.25
N HIS A 36 -15.57 9.27 -8.42
CA HIS A 36 -15.27 8.70 -9.73
C HIS A 36 -16.54 8.22 -10.45
N GLY A 37 -17.40 7.46 -9.76
CA GLY A 37 -18.66 6.97 -10.32
C GLY A 37 -19.62 8.10 -10.72
N GLU A 38 -19.73 9.14 -9.90
CA GLU A 38 -20.55 10.32 -10.21
C GLU A 38 -20.03 11.08 -11.44
N ALA A 39 -18.71 11.31 -11.52
CA ALA A 39 -18.08 11.95 -12.67
C ALA A 39 -18.28 11.14 -13.96
N GLN A 40 -18.12 9.82 -13.90
CA GLN A 40 -18.33 8.92 -15.04
C GLN A 40 -19.79 8.95 -15.52
N ARG A 41 -20.75 8.97 -14.59
CA ARG A 41 -22.18 9.08 -14.92
C ARG A 41 -22.50 10.40 -15.61
N ILE A 42 -22.02 11.52 -15.05
CA ILE A 42 -22.23 12.86 -15.61
C ILE A 42 -21.59 12.96 -16.99
N HIS A 43 -20.37 12.46 -17.16
CA HIS A 43 -19.71 12.40 -18.45
C HIS A 43 -20.50 11.59 -19.48
N ALA A 44 -20.99 10.40 -19.11
CA ALA A 44 -21.81 9.59 -20.00
C ALA A 44 -23.11 10.30 -20.42
N GLN A 45 -23.76 11.01 -19.48
CA GLN A 45 -24.94 11.81 -19.76
C GLN A 45 -24.67 12.92 -20.77
N TYR A 46 -23.60 13.70 -20.59
CA TYR A 46 -23.25 14.76 -21.55
C TYR A 46 -22.75 14.22 -22.88
N ALA A 47 -22.00 13.12 -22.88
CA ALA A 47 -21.52 12.48 -24.10
C ALA A 47 -22.65 11.90 -24.96
N SER A 48 -23.77 11.50 -24.35
CA SER A 48 -24.96 11.03 -25.07
C SER A 48 -25.80 12.15 -25.70
N GLN A 49 -25.57 13.42 -25.35
CA GLN A 49 -26.33 14.52 -25.91
C GLN A 49 -25.89 14.77 -27.36
N PRO A 50 -26.85 14.92 -28.30
CA PRO A 50 -26.52 15.21 -29.68
C PRO A 50 -25.88 16.59 -29.78
N THR A 51 -24.66 16.65 -30.31
CA THR A 51 -23.90 17.89 -30.54
C THR A 51 -24.01 18.39 -31.99
N THR A 52 -24.77 17.68 -32.83
CA THR A 52 -24.92 17.99 -34.26
C THR A 52 -26.05 19.00 -34.48
N VAL A 53 -25.72 20.14 -35.07
CA VAL A 53 -26.70 21.13 -35.52
C VAL A 53 -26.89 20.99 -37.04
N ASP A 54 -28.11 20.70 -37.49
CA ASP A 54 -28.42 20.61 -38.93
C ASP A 54 -28.59 22.01 -39.55
N LEU A 55 -27.48 22.58 -40.00
CA LEU A 55 -27.44 23.90 -40.64
C LEU A 55 -28.18 23.93 -41.99
N ALA A 56 -28.37 22.78 -42.66
CA ALA A 56 -29.06 22.72 -43.95
C ALA A 56 -30.58 22.87 -43.79
N HIS A 57 -31.14 22.27 -42.74
CA HIS A 57 -32.55 22.44 -42.38
C HIS A 57 -32.86 23.90 -41.99
N TYR A 58 -31.98 24.56 -41.23
CA TYR A 58 -32.20 25.96 -40.83
C TYR A 58 -32.06 26.95 -41.98
N ARG A 59 -31.21 26.70 -42.98
CA ARG A 59 -31.10 27.54 -44.19
C ARG A 59 -32.36 27.56 -45.06
N SER A 60 -33.20 26.51 -45.00
CA SER A 60 -34.43 26.43 -45.81
C SER A 60 -35.64 27.09 -45.14
N ILE A 61 -35.64 27.22 -43.81
CA ILE A 61 -36.75 27.78 -43.02
C ILE A 61 -36.55 29.28 -42.75
N LEU A 62 -35.32 29.72 -42.48
CA LEU A 62 -35.04 31.11 -42.14
C LEU A 62 -34.95 31.99 -43.39
N LYS A 63 -35.75 33.07 -43.40
CA LYS A 63 -35.68 34.12 -44.43
C LYS A 63 -34.34 34.86 -44.46
N ASN A 64 -33.61 34.91 -43.34
CA ASN A 64 -32.34 35.61 -43.23
C ASN A 64 -31.17 34.62 -43.15
N GLN A 65 -30.58 34.32 -44.30
CA GLN A 65 -29.51 33.32 -44.44
C GLN A 65 -28.16 33.79 -43.86
N ALA A 66 -27.93 35.10 -43.77
CA ALA A 66 -26.69 35.66 -43.22
C ALA A 66 -26.44 35.22 -41.76
N VAL A 67 -27.51 35.14 -40.97
CA VAL A 67 -27.43 34.70 -39.56
C VAL A 67 -27.02 33.23 -39.43
N VAL A 68 -27.45 32.38 -40.38
CA VAL A 68 -27.10 30.95 -40.36
C VAL A 68 -25.62 30.75 -40.72
N ASP A 69 -25.09 31.56 -41.64
CA ASP A 69 -23.68 31.51 -42.02
C ASP A 69 -22.76 32.06 -40.92
N ASP A 70 -23.18 33.08 -40.17
CA ASP A 70 -22.43 33.60 -39.02
C ASP A 70 -22.38 32.57 -37.88
N VAL A 71 -23.49 31.88 -37.59
CA VAL A 71 -23.54 30.79 -36.60
C VAL A 71 -22.68 29.60 -37.03
N ALA A 72 -22.64 29.27 -38.32
CA ALA A 72 -21.79 28.22 -38.86
C ALA A 72 -20.29 28.53 -38.65
N LYS A 73 -19.88 29.79 -38.84
CA LYS A 73 -18.50 30.23 -38.57
C LYS A 73 -18.17 30.15 -37.07
N LEU A 74 -19.04 30.69 -36.22
CA LEU A 74 -18.87 30.64 -34.76
C LEU A 74 -18.76 29.21 -34.22
N LEU A 75 -19.54 28.27 -34.76
CA LEU A 75 -19.47 26.85 -34.38
C LEU A 75 -18.15 26.20 -34.83
N ALA A 76 -17.64 26.55 -36.01
CA ALA A 76 -16.37 26.05 -36.51
C ALA A 76 -15.15 26.62 -35.74
N ASP A 77 -15.25 27.86 -35.30
CA ASP A 77 -14.20 28.54 -34.53
C ASP A 77 -14.19 28.16 -33.05
N PHE A 78 -15.29 27.60 -32.54
CA PHE A 78 -15.39 27.18 -31.14
C PHE A 78 -14.54 25.94 -30.86
N LYS A 79 -13.43 26.13 -30.13
CA LYS A 79 -12.63 25.04 -29.56
C LYS A 79 -12.94 24.89 -28.07
N PRO A 80 -13.40 23.72 -27.60
CA PRO A 80 -13.56 23.46 -26.18
C PRO A 80 -12.25 23.68 -25.42
N VAL A 81 -12.33 24.27 -24.23
CA VAL A 81 -11.18 24.39 -23.33
C VAL A 81 -10.76 22.99 -22.90
N THR A 82 -9.60 22.53 -23.37
CA THR A 82 -9.02 21.26 -22.97
C THR A 82 -8.32 21.40 -21.62
N TYR A 83 -8.58 20.49 -20.70
CA TYR A 83 -7.84 20.40 -19.44
C TYR A 83 -6.60 19.52 -19.63
N ASP A 84 -5.41 20.06 -19.36
CA ASP A 84 -4.17 19.30 -19.45
C ASP A 84 -3.93 18.49 -18.16
N VAL A 85 -4.16 17.17 -18.26
CA VAL A 85 -3.89 16.19 -17.20
C VAL A 85 -2.45 15.69 -17.20
N SER A 86 -1.61 16.09 -18.15
CA SER A 86 -0.26 15.50 -18.34
C SER A 86 0.63 15.64 -17.11
N ALA A 87 0.54 16.76 -16.38
CA ALA A 87 1.30 16.95 -15.14
C ALA A 87 0.87 15.96 -14.04
N HIS A 88 -0.42 15.68 -13.93
CA HIS A 88 -0.97 14.74 -12.95
C HIS A 88 -0.63 13.29 -13.32
N VAL A 89 -0.66 12.95 -14.61
CA VAL A 89 -0.25 11.62 -15.10
C VAL A 89 1.21 11.35 -14.76
N LYS A 90 2.11 12.31 -15.02
CA LYS A 90 3.53 12.19 -14.64
C LYS A 90 3.72 12.00 -13.14
N ALA A 91 2.97 12.73 -12.32
CA ALA A 91 3.03 12.55 -10.86
C ALA A 91 2.59 11.12 -10.47
N ILE A 92 1.51 10.60 -11.05
CA ILE A 92 1.03 9.23 -10.79
C ILE A 92 2.09 8.19 -11.18
N GLU A 93 2.74 8.36 -12.34
CA GLU A 93 3.82 7.47 -12.79
C GLU A 93 5.00 7.46 -11.80
N THR A 94 5.39 8.61 -11.26
CA THR A 94 6.46 8.69 -10.25
C THR A 94 6.07 8.04 -8.92
N PHE A 95 4.80 8.19 -8.51
CA PHE A 95 4.26 7.52 -7.32
C PHE A 95 4.24 6.01 -7.51
N GLU A 96 3.81 5.52 -8.67
CA GLU A 96 3.79 4.10 -9.01
C GLU A 96 5.20 3.50 -8.98
N ALA A 97 6.17 4.14 -9.62
CA ALA A 97 7.56 3.68 -9.62
C ALA A 97 8.12 3.55 -8.20
N THR A 98 7.85 4.54 -7.34
CA THR A 98 8.28 4.54 -5.94
C THR A 98 7.57 3.45 -5.13
N ALA A 99 6.26 3.26 -5.35
CA ALA A 99 5.49 2.23 -4.66
C ALA A 99 5.95 0.82 -5.05
N VAL A 100 6.22 0.58 -6.35
CA VAL A 100 6.74 -0.70 -6.84
C VAL A 100 8.14 -0.98 -6.29
N ALA A 101 9.01 0.02 -6.22
CA ALA A 101 10.34 -0.13 -5.63
C ALA A 101 10.26 -0.54 -4.15
N LYS A 102 9.43 0.16 -3.35
CA LYS A 102 9.21 -0.19 -1.94
C LYS A 102 8.58 -1.57 -1.76
N ALA A 103 7.63 -1.94 -2.62
CA ALA A 103 7.00 -3.26 -2.56
C ALA A 103 8.03 -4.37 -2.80
N LYS A 104 8.92 -4.20 -3.79
CA LYS A 104 10.02 -5.15 -4.06
C LYS A 104 10.98 -5.26 -2.88
N GLU A 105 11.39 -4.12 -2.30
CA GLU A 105 12.26 -4.11 -1.12
C GLU A 105 11.64 -4.86 0.07
N THR A 106 10.34 -4.67 0.31
CA THR A 106 9.63 -5.40 1.38
C THR A 106 9.56 -6.89 1.09
N VAL A 107 9.31 -7.31 -0.16
CA VAL A 107 9.31 -8.72 -0.54
C VAL A 107 10.67 -9.35 -0.29
N GLU A 108 11.75 -8.69 -0.70
CA GLU A 108 13.11 -9.16 -0.46
C GLU A 108 13.43 -9.30 1.04
N LYS A 109 13.03 -8.32 1.87
CA LYS A 109 13.20 -8.41 3.32
C LYS A 109 12.41 -9.55 3.94
N VAL A 110 11.15 -9.72 3.54
CA VAL A 110 10.30 -10.81 4.03
C VAL A 110 10.88 -12.17 3.64
N ASP A 111 11.42 -12.33 2.43
CA ASP A 111 12.07 -13.57 2.00
C ASP A 111 13.32 -13.90 2.82
N VAL A 112 14.10 -12.89 3.21
CA VAL A 112 15.24 -13.07 4.12
C VAL A 112 14.77 -13.48 5.50
N GLU A 113 13.80 -12.76 6.09
CA GLU A 113 13.27 -13.09 7.41
C GLU A 113 12.65 -14.49 7.43
N LEU A 114 11.93 -14.90 6.39
CA LEU A 114 11.30 -16.22 6.30
C LEU A 114 12.37 -17.33 6.29
N LYS A 115 13.48 -17.13 5.56
CA LYS A 115 14.61 -18.06 5.58
C LYS A 115 15.28 -18.12 6.95
N ASP A 116 15.48 -16.98 7.61
CA ASP A 116 16.08 -16.92 8.94
C ASP A 116 15.18 -17.60 9.99
N LEU A 117 13.85 -17.40 9.90
CA LEU A 117 12.88 -18.08 10.77
C LEU A 117 12.85 -19.59 10.50
N GLN A 118 12.93 -20.02 9.24
CA GLN A 118 13.02 -21.44 8.89
C GLN A 118 14.31 -22.07 9.42
N ALA A 119 15.44 -21.40 9.29
CA ALA A 119 16.70 -21.86 9.87
C ALA A 119 16.62 -21.92 11.40
N THR A 120 15.97 -20.94 12.03
CA THR A 120 15.73 -20.94 13.47
C THR A 120 14.84 -22.10 13.89
N LEU A 121 13.79 -22.41 13.11
CA LEU A 121 12.91 -23.54 13.38
C LEU A 121 13.65 -24.88 13.25
N ALA A 122 14.44 -25.06 12.19
CA ALA A 122 15.28 -26.24 12.03
C ALA A 122 16.27 -26.39 13.20
N ASN A 123 16.91 -25.29 13.63
CA ASN A 123 17.77 -25.30 14.80
C ASN A 123 17.04 -25.70 16.09
N ILE A 124 15.74 -25.37 16.23
CA ILE A 124 14.92 -25.76 17.39
C ILE A 124 14.56 -27.25 17.30
N GLU A 125 14.23 -27.75 16.10
CA GLU A 125 13.86 -29.16 15.88
C GLU A 125 15.06 -30.11 16.04
N ASP A 126 16.23 -29.71 15.55
CA ASP A 126 17.48 -30.48 15.64
C ASP A 126 18.22 -30.24 16.97
N ALA A 127 17.76 -29.31 17.81
CA ALA A 127 18.40 -29.02 19.09
C ALA A 127 18.36 -30.23 20.02
N ARG A 128 19.47 -30.46 20.72
CA ARG A 128 19.55 -31.45 21.79
C ARG A 128 18.52 -31.12 22.90
N PRO A 129 17.97 -32.13 23.58
CA PRO A 129 17.11 -31.91 24.75
C PRO A 129 17.80 -31.04 25.80
N PHE A 130 17.03 -30.16 26.45
CA PHE A 130 17.55 -29.27 27.49
C PHE A 130 18.19 -30.02 28.69
N GLU A 131 17.79 -31.26 28.94
CA GLU A 131 18.34 -32.11 30.00
C GLU A 131 19.81 -32.50 29.77
N ASP A 132 20.25 -32.54 28.51
CA ASP A 132 21.61 -32.92 28.15
C ASP A 132 22.55 -31.69 28.02
N LEU A 133 22.04 -30.48 28.21
CA LEU A 133 22.76 -29.24 27.98
C LEU A 133 23.73 -28.94 29.14
N THR A 134 25.00 -28.64 28.82
CA THR A 134 25.99 -28.29 29.85
C THR A 134 26.07 -26.78 30.06
N VAL A 135 26.38 -26.36 31.30
CA VAL A 135 26.52 -24.93 31.64
C VAL A 135 27.64 -24.23 30.88
N GLU A 136 28.71 -24.96 30.54
CA GLU A 136 29.84 -24.45 29.76
C GLU A 136 29.43 -24.17 28.31
N GLU A 137 28.64 -25.05 27.69
CA GLU A 137 28.07 -24.83 26.36
C GLU A 137 27.17 -23.59 26.31
N VAL A 138 26.34 -23.38 27.34
CA VAL A 138 25.47 -22.20 27.47
C VAL A 138 26.29 -20.92 27.61
N GLY A 139 27.36 -20.96 28.43
CA GLY A 139 28.28 -19.83 28.60
C GLY A 139 29.01 -19.47 27.32
N ASN A 140 29.45 -20.49 26.55
CA ASN A 140 30.13 -20.31 25.27
C ASN A 140 29.18 -19.79 24.17
N ALA A 141 27.94 -20.28 24.13
CA ALA A 141 26.93 -19.86 23.16
C ALA A 141 26.41 -18.44 23.44
N HIS A 142 26.35 -18.02 24.70
CA HIS A 142 25.86 -16.70 25.08
C HIS A 142 26.79 -15.99 26.11
N PRO A 143 27.95 -15.45 25.66
CA PRO A 143 28.99 -14.89 26.53
C PRO A 143 28.51 -13.81 27.50
N ARG A 144 27.48 -13.05 27.14
CA ARG A 144 26.84 -12.03 28.01
C ARG A 144 26.36 -12.62 29.35
N ILE A 145 26.02 -13.91 29.41
CA ILE A 145 25.64 -14.58 30.66
C ILE A 145 26.83 -14.61 31.62
N VAL A 146 28.01 -14.98 31.11
CA VAL A 146 29.27 -15.02 31.88
C VAL A 146 29.65 -13.62 32.37
N GLU A 147 29.59 -12.62 31.48
CA GLU A 147 29.85 -11.21 31.85
C GLU A 147 28.90 -10.69 32.94
N ALA A 148 27.62 -11.07 32.86
CA ALA A 148 26.62 -10.69 33.86
C ALA A 148 26.92 -11.33 35.21
N VAL A 149 27.27 -12.63 35.24
CA VAL A 149 27.67 -13.35 36.45
C VAL A 149 28.93 -12.75 37.05
N GLU A 150 29.97 -12.48 36.25
CA GLU A 150 31.18 -11.80 36.71
C GLU A 150 30.88 -10.44 37.32
N THR A 151 29.99 -9.66 36.70
CA THR A 151 29.58 -8.35 37.20
C THR A 151 28.83 -8.47 38.53
N MET A 152 27.99 -9.50 38.69
CA MET A 152 27.30 -9.77 39.96
C MET A 152 28.28 -10.18 41.05
N MET A 153 29.25 -11.04 40.75
CA MET A 153 30.33 -11.42 41.67
C MET A 153 31.16 -10.21 42.12
N LYS A 154 31.60 -9.37 41.16
CA LYS A 154 32.35 -8.13 41.46
C LYS A 154 31.55 -7.15 42.33
N LYS A 155 30.22 -7.14 42.21
CA LYS A 155 29.31 -6.30 43.01
C LYS A 155 28.86 -6.97 44.32
N GLY A 156 29.32 -8.17 44.62
CA GLY A 156 28.94 -8.93 45.82
C GLY A 156 27.46 -9.36 45.85
N LYS A 157 26.79 -9.41 44.69
CA LYS A 157 25.40 -9.84 44.58
C LYS A 157 25.36 -11.35 44.33
N TRP A 158 25.07 -12.10 45.38
CA TRP A 158 24.96 -13.57 45.34
C TRP A 158 23.54 -14.07 45.10
N THR A 159 22.55 -13.16 45.10
CA THR A 159 21.15 -13.48 44.85
C THR A 159 20.74 -13.07 43.44
N VAL A 160 20.00 -13.94 42.77
CA VAL A 160 19.46 -13.67 41.42
C VAL A 160 18.06 -13.06 41.56
N PRO A 161 17.84 -11.81 41.11
CA PRO A 161 16.53 -11.16 41.20
C PRO A 161 15.44 -11.95 40.46
N GLY A 162 14.29 -12.15 41.08
CA GLY A 162 13.13 -12.85 40.49
C GLY A 162 13.26 -14.38 40.40
N TYR A 163 14.41 -14.97 40.77
CA TYR A 163 14.59 -16.43 40.72
C TYR A 163 13.67 -17.15 41.72
N LYS A 164 13.64 -16.67 42.97
CA LYS A 164 12.85 -17.28 44.05
C LYS A 164 11.33 -17.24 43.80
N GLU A 165 10.83 -16.25 43.07
CA GLU A 165 9.41 -16.13 42.72
C GLU A 165 8.96 -17.17 41.69
N LYS A 166 9.86 -17.58 40.79
CA LYS A 166 9.55 -18.55 39.72
C LYS A 166 9.94 -19.98 40.07
N PHE A 167 11.06 -20.18 40.77
CA PHE A 167 11.66 -21.50 40.98
C PHE A 167 11.65 -21.95 42.45
N GLY A 168 11.21 -21.08 43.38
CA GLY A 168 11.21 -21.38 44.81
C GLY A 168 12.60 -21.37 45.44
N ASP A 169 12.65 -21.77 46.71
CA ASP A 169 13.89 -21.89 47.50
C ASP A 169 13.94 -23.31 48.08
N MET A 170 14.98 -24.08 47.76
CA MET A 170 15.14 -25.48 48.19
C MET A 170 15.96 -25.61 49.47
N THR A 171 16.21 -24.53 50.20
CA THR A 171 16.88 -24.58 51.50
C THR A 171 16.01 -25.31 52.52
N LEU A 172 16.51 -26.42 53.07
CA LEU A 172 15.97 -27.04 54.28
C LEU A 172 16.27 -26.11 55.46
N VAL A 173 15.22 -25.48 56.00
CA VAL A 173 15.28 -24.75 57.28
C VAL A 173 15.11 -25.74 58.42
#